data_AF-A0A699X770-F1
#
_entry.id   AF-A0A699X770-F1
#
_cell.length_a   1.000
_cell.length_b   1.000
_cell.length_c   1.000
_cell.angle_alpha   90.00
_cell.angle_beta   90.00
_cell.angle_gamma   90.00
#
_symmetry.space_group_name_H-M   'P 1'
#
loop_
_entity.id
_entity.type
_entity.pdbx_description
1 polymer ?
#
loop_
_entity_poly.entity_id
_entity_poly.type
_entity_poly.pdbx_seq_one_letter_code
_entity_poly.pdbx_strand_id
1 'polypeptide(L)'
;AVTKHIRELESQYGQRLLERRGNRVALTEAGRLLQVHAEVVAASAQQLEAQLLGLHDPDEAAGRLRLGASTTLSQYVLPAWLPAFQTRYPQ
;
A
#
# COMPACT_ATOMS: atom_id res chain seq x y z
N ALA A 1 -5.60 6.48 -17.97
CA ALA A 1 -6.33 5.61 -17.02
C ALA A 1 -6.61 6.31 -15.68
N VAL A 2 -5.59 6.84 -14.98
CA VAL A 2 -5.74 7.46 -13.64
C VAL A 2 -6.58 8.75 -13.65
N THR A 3 -6.34 9.66 -14.60
CA THR A 3 -7.10 10.92 -14.68
C THR A 3 -8.60 10.72 -14.93
N LYS A 4 -8.99 9.62 -15.60
CA LYS A 4 -10.39 9.29 -15.82
C LYS A 4 -11.08 8.90 -14.51
N HIS A 5 -10.45 8.02 -13.72
CA HIS A 5 -10.96 7.59 -12.41
C HIS A 5 -11.09 8.77 -11.45
N ILE A 6 -10.13 9.69 -11.43
CA ILE A 6 -10.23 10.88 -10.56
C ILE A 6 -11.40 11.77 -10.99
N ARG A 7 -11.59 12.01 -12.29
CA ARG A 7 -12.74 12.78 -12.78
C ARG A 7 -14.08 12.12 -12.45
N GLU A 8 -14.12 10.79 -12.44
CA GLU A 8 -15.31 10.02 -12.10
C GLU A 8 -15.65 10.15 -10.61
N LEU A 9 -14.64 10.10 -9.73
CA LEU A 9 -14.81 10.42 -8.31
C LEU A 9 -15.24 11.88 -8.09
N GLU A 10 -14.63 12.82 -8.81
CA GLU A 10 -15.02 14.24 -8.76
C GLU A 10 -16.49 14.43 -9.18
N SER A 11 -16.94 13.70 -10.21
CA SER A 11 -18.34 13.72 -10.66
C SER A 11 -19.28 13.06 -9.65
N GLN A 12 -18.86 11.97 -9.00
CA GLN A 12 -19.66 11.24 -8.02
C GLN A 12 -19.89 12.06 -6.75
N TYR A 13 -18.86 12.76 -6.27
CA TYR A 13 -18.93 13.56 -5.06
C TYR A 13 -19.31 15.03 -5.31
N GLY A 14 -19.39 15.45 -6.58
CA GLY A 14 -19.67 16.83 -6.95
C GLY A 14 -18.60 17.82 -6.50
N GLN A 15 -17.38 17.34 -6.20
CA GLN A 15 -16.28 18.12 -5.65
C GLN A 15 -15.03 17.92 -6.49
N ARG A 16 -14.29 19.00 -6.75
CA ARG A 16 -12.94 18.88 -7.32
C ARG A 16 -12.00 18.35 -6.27
N LEU A 17 -11.26 17.30 -6.59
CA LEU A 17 -10.25 16.67 -5.72
C LEU A 17 -8.86 17.19 -6.05
N LEU A 18 -8.63 17.56 -7.32
CA LEU A 18 -7.38 18.12 -7.80
C LEU A 18 -7.56 19.51 -8.39
N GLU A 19 -6.60 20.38 -8.12
CA GLU A 19 -6.47 21.70 -8.73
C GLU A 19 -5.12 21.85 -9.43
N ARG A 20 -5.09 22.59 -10.54
CA ARG A 20 -3.85 22.93 -11.24
C ARG A 20 -3.32 24.27 -10.71
N ARG A 21 -2.17 24.24 -10.05
CA ARG A 21 -1.40 25.44 -9.68
C ARG A 21 -0.23 25.59 -10.65
N GLY A 22 -0.49 26.27 -11.77
CA GLY A 22 0.48 26.42 -12.86
C GLY A 22 0.84 25.07 -13.49
N ASN A 23 2.13 24.71 -13.43
CA ASN A 23 2.63 23.43 -13.96
C ASN A 23 2.59 22.27 -12.94
N ARG A 24 1.95 22.47 -11.78
CA ARG A 24 1.84 21.45 -10.73
C ARG A 24 0.37 21.14 -10.44
N VAL A 25 0.12 19.89 -10.05
CA VAL A 25 -1.17 19.44 -9.55
C VAL A 25 -1.11 19.44 -8.03
N ALA A 26 -2.14 19.99 -7.37
CA ALA A 26 -2.29 20.02 -5.93
C ALA A 26 -3.65 19.45 -5.53
N LEU A 27 -3.75 18.94 -4.30
CA LEU A 27 -5.02 18.51 -3.73
C LEU A 27 -5.83 19.72 -3.26
N THR A 28 -7.13 19.69 -3.53
CA THR A 28 -8.09 20.60 -2.91
C THR A 28 -8.33 20.20 -1.45
N GLU A 29 -9.17 20.94 -0.72
CA GLU A 29 -9.60 20.54 0.62
C GLU A 29 -10.36 19.21 0.63
N ALA A 30 -11.31 19.04 -0.31
CA ALA A 30 -11.99 17.76 -0.52
C ALA A 30 -11.01 16.64 -0.90
N GLY A 31 -10.01 16.94 -1.73
CA GLY A 31 -8.94 16.01 -2.09
C GLY A 31 -8.11 15.54 -0.89
N ARG A 32 -7.77 16.45 0.03
CA ARG A 32 -7.06 16.10 1.27
C ARG A 32 -7.91 15.23 2.19
N LEU A 33 -9.19 15.56 2.35
CA LEU A 33 -10.10 14.75 3.16
C LEU A 33 -10.23 13.34 2.58
N LEU A 34 -10.44 13.23 1.26
CA LEU A 34 -10.51 11.94 0.58
C LEU A 34 -9.20 11.15 0.72
N GLN A 35 -8.04 11.81 0.61
CA GLN A 35 -6.75 11.13 0.77
C GLN A 35 -6.63 10.44 2.15
N VAL A 36 -6.94 11.15 3.24
CA VAL A 36 -6.84 10.61 4.60
C VAL A 36 -7.68 9.34 4.75
N HIS A 37 -8.93 9.37 4.25
CA HIS A 37 -9.80 8.20 4.34
C HIS A 37 -9.40 7.10 3.35
N ALA A 38 -8.94 7.45 2.14
CA ALA A 38 -8.49 6.48 1.15
C ALA A 38 -7.27 5.69 1.63
N GLU A 39 -6.34 6.35 2.34
CA GLU A 39 -5.19 5.68 2.96
C GLU A 39 -5.63 4.65 4.01
N VAL A 40 -6.61 5.00 4.85
CA VAL A 40 -7.16 4.07 5.86
C VAL A 40 -7.87 2.89 5.20
N VAL A 41 -8.71 3.13 4.19
CA VAL A 41 -9.41 2.05 3.48
C VAL A 41 -8.43 1.14 2.76
N ALA A 42 -7.42 1.70 2.10
CA ALA A 42 -6.39 0.91 1.43
C ALA A 42 -5.61 0.04 2.42
N ALA A 43 -5.21 0.60 3.57
CA ALA A 43 -4.54 -0.16 4.62
C ALA A 43 -5.43 -1.28 5.19
N SER A 44 -6.72 -0.98 5.43
CA SER A 44 -7.69 -1.97 5.92
C SER A 44 -7.91 -3.09 4.90
N ALA A 45 -7.99 -2.76 3.61
CA ALA A 45 -8.13 -3.76 2.54
C ALA A 45 -6.90 -4.66 2.46
N GLN A 46 -5.70 -4.09 2.56
CA GLN A 46 -4.45 -4.87 2.61
C GLN A 46 -4.40 -5.78 3.85
N GLN A 47 -4.83 -5.29 5.01
CA GLN A 47 -4.86 -6.11 6.23
C GLN A 47 -5.87 -7.25 6.10
N LEU A 48 -7.05 -7.00 5.54
CA LEU A 48 -8.04 -8.04 5.28
C LEU A 48 -7.49 -9.11 4.33
N GLU A 49 -6.88 -8.69 3.21
CA GLU A 49 -6.25 -9.60 2.25
C GLU A 49 -5.17 -10.45 2.93
N ALA A 50 -4.30 -9.83 3.73
CA ALA A 50 -3.27 -10.55 4.48
C ALA A 50 -3.85 -11.55 5.49
N GLN A 51 -4.93 -11.19 6.19
CA GLN A 51 -5.60 -12.09 7.13
C GLN A 51 -6.25 -13.27 6.40
N LEU A 52 -6.93 -13.02 5.28
CA LEU A 52 -7.54 -14.07 4.46
C LEU A 52 -6.49 -15.01 3.86
N LEU A 53 -5.36 -14.47 3.38
CA LEU A 53 -4.22 -15.28 2.94
C LEU A 53 -3.68 -16.12 4.10
N GLY A 54 -3.55 -15.53 5.29
CA GLY A 54 -3.10 -16.24 6.50
C GLY A 54 -4.09 -17.26 7.09
N LEU A 55 -5.32 -17.38 6.57
CA LEU A 55 -6.24 -18.48 6.91
C LEU A 55 -5.93 -19.77 6.13
N HIS A 56 -5.11 -19.68 5.06
CA HIS A 56 -4.57 -20.88 4.40
C HIS A 56 -3.52 -21.54 5.31
N ASP A 57 -3.12 -22.77 5.00
CA ASP A 57 -2.23 -23.59 5.85
C ASP A 57 -1.03 -22.74 6.33
N PRO A 58 -0.59 -22.78 7.60
CA PRO A 58 0.58 -22.03 8.06
C PRO A 58 1.88 -22.30 7.28
N ASP A 59 1.94 -23.41 6.52
CA ASP A 59 3.01 -23.73 5.58
C ASP A 59 2.81 -23.14 4.16
N GLU A 60 1.66 -22.51 3.90
CA GLU A 60 1.26 -21.81 2.66
C GLU A 60 1.34 -20.27 2.79
N ALA A 61 2.10 -19.76 3.76
CA ALA A 61 2.32 -18.32 3.90
C ALA A 61 2.97 -17.76 2.62
N ALA A 62 2.17 -17.04 1.82
CA ALA A 62 2.56 -16.47 0.54
C ALA A 62 2.27 -14.97 0.50
N GLY A 63 3.13 -14.21 -0.18
CA GLY A 63 2.89 -12.78 -0.44
C GLY A 63 4.06 -11.85 -0.09
N ARG A 64 3.79 -10.53 -0.13
CA ARG A 64 4.86 -9.52 -0.09
C ARG A 64 5.05 -8.93 1.32
N LEU A 65 6.10 -9.39 2.00
CA LEU A 65 6.53 -8.82 3.28
C LEU A 65 7.41 -7.57 3.07
N ARG A 66 7.00 -6.42 3.61
CA ARG A 66 7.81 -5.20 3.65
C ARG A 66 8.51 -5.09 5.00
N LEU A 67 9.84 -5.18 5.01
CA LEU A 67 10.66 -5.07 6.21
C LEU A 67 11.37 -3.72 6.25
N GLY A 68 11.26 -3.02 7.37
CA GLY A 68 12.11 -1.88 7.70
C GLY A 68 13.17 -2.33 8.70
N ALA A 69 14.45 -2.11 8.38
CA ALA A 69 15.56 -2.47 9.26
C ALA A 69 16.60 -1.35 9.28
N SER A 70 17.29 -1.18 10.41
CA SER A 70 18.43 -0.27 10.49
C SER A 70 19.58 -0.77 9.60
N THR A 71 20.51 0.12 9.26
CA THR A 71 21.66 -0.20 8.39
C THR A 71 22.43 -1.42 8.89
N THR A 72 22.69 -1.48 10.20
CA THR A 72 23.42 -2.60 10.83
C THR A 72 22.66 -3.93 10.69
N LEU A 73 21.36 -3.96 10.97
CA LEU A 73 20.56 -5.18 10.83
C LEU A 73 20.49 -5.64 9.37
N SER A 74 20.36 -4.69 8.44
CA SER A 74 20.28 -4.96 7.00
C SER A 74 21.57 -5.56 6.45
N GLN A 75 22.73 -5.16 6.97
CA GLN A 75 24.03 -5.61 6.48
C GLN A 75 24.54 -6.89 7.16
N TYR A 76 24.23 -7.08 8.45
CA TYR A 76 24.87 -8.15 9.24
C TYR A 76 23.93 -9.27 9.67
N VAL A 77 22.62 -9.00 9.78
CA VAL A 77 21.66 -10.00 10.30
C VAL A 77 20.82 -10.58 9.18
N LEU A 78 20.21 -9.71 8.35
CA LEU A 78 19.32 -10.16 7.28
C LEU A 78 19.99 -11.10 6.27
N PRO A 79 21.23 -10.87 5.79
CA PRO A 79 21.84 -11.74 4.79
C PRO A 79 22.05 -13.19 5.28
N ALA A 80 22.21 -13.39 6.59
CA ALA A 80 22.39 -14.72 7.16
C ALA A 80 21.06 -15.49 7.31
N TRP A 81 19.94 -14.79 7.47
CA TRP A 81 18.63 -15.38 7.76
C TRP A 81 17.71 -15.46 6.54
N LEU A 82 17.78 -14.50 5.63
CA LEU A 82 16.92 -14.43 4.44
C LEU A 82 16.95 -15.70 3.57
N PRO A 83 18.12 -16.33 3.31
CA PRO A 83 18.17 -17.52 2.47
C PRO A 83 17.39 -18.69 3.06
N ALA A 84 17.51 -18.91 4.37
CA ALA A 84 16.78 -19.96 5.08
C ALA A 84 15.27 -19.66 5.09
N PHE A 85 14.89 -18.40 5.29
CA PHE A 85 13.50 -17.97 5.22
C PHE A 85 12.89 -18.18 3.82
N GLN A 86 13.57 -17.76 2.75
CA GLN A 86 13.10 -17.94 1.37
C GLN A 86 13.02 -19.41 0.95
N THR A 87 13.90 -20.26 1.49
CA THR A 87 13.84 -21.71 1.23
C THR A 87 12.63 -22.34 1.91
N ARG A 88 12.28 -21.87 3.11
CA ARG A 88 11.12 -22.35 3.88
C ARG A 88 9.80 -21.80 3.34
N TYR A 89 9.79 -20.57 2.81
CA TYR A 89 8.63 -19.88 2.25
C TYR A 89 8.95 -19.38 0.83
N PRO A 90 8.83 -20.25 -0.20
CA PRO A 90 9.20 -19.92 -1.58
C PRO A 90 8.15 -19.08 -2.32
N GLN A 91 6.98 -18.83 -1.73
CA GLN A 91 5.85 -18.09 -2.33
C GLN A 91 5.63 -16.72 -1.70
#